data_AF-A0A520A5R2-F1
#
_entry.id   AF-A0A520A5R2-F1
#
_cell.length_a   1.000
_cell.length_b   1.000
_cell.length_c   1.000
_cell.angle_alpha   90.00
_cell.angle_beta   90.00
_cell.angle_gamma   90.00
#
_symmetry.space_group_name_H-M   'P 1'
#
loop_
_entity.id
_entity.type
_entity.pdbx_description
1 polymer ?
#
loop_
_entity_poly.entity_id
_entity_poly.type
_entity_poly.pdbx_seq_one_letter_code
_entity_poly.pdbx_strand_id
1 'polypeptide(L)'
;VMAHEISHAVAKHGAERMSDQLVAQVGGTALSTALSQNPTVTKNLFQQAVGMGTQVGLLKFSRRQESEADHLGLIFMAMAGYNPSGAIPFWERMAAQSQSNTPEFLSDHPADATRIADIKAQLPEALKYYKPR
;
A
#
# COMPACT_ATOMS: atom_id res chain seq x y z
N VAL A 1 3.93 -1.00 -14.14
CA VAL A 1 2.45 -0.98 -14.13
C VAL A 1 1.88 -2.38 -14.24
N MET A 2 1.78 -3.01 -15.42
CA MET A 2 1.11 -4.33 -15.53
C MET A 2 1.65 -5.42 -14.59
N ALA A 3 2.99 -5.54 -14.48
CA ALA A 3 3.58 -6.52 -13.55
C ALA A 3 3.25 -6.22 -12.08
N HIS A 4 3.12 -4.94 -11.71
CA HIS A 4 2.74 -4.51 -10.37
C HIS A 4 1.25 -4.84 -10.08
N GLU A 5 0.34 -4.61 -11.04
CA GLU A 5 -1.07 -5.01 -10.90
C GLU A 5 -1.24 -6.53 -10.79
N ILE A 6 -0.46 -7.29 -11.57
CA ILE A 6 -0.42 -8.75 -11.45
C ILE A 6 0.08 -9.16 -10.06
N SER A 7 1.07 -8.48 -9.50
CA SER A 7 1.54 -8.73 -8.13
C SER A 7 0.44 -8.53 -7.09
N HIS A 8 -0.36 -7.46 -7.20
CA HIS A 8 -1.52 -7.28 -6.31
C HIS A 8 -2.50 -8.44 -6.37
N ALA A 9 -2.78 -8.95 -7.57
CA ALA A 9 -3.67 -10.08 -7.76
C ALA A 9 -3.07 -11.38 -7.19
N VAL A 10 -1.78 -11.64 -7.45
CA VAL A 10 -1.07 -12.84 -6.97
C VAL A 10 -0.96 -12.84 -5.44
N ALA A 11 -0.61 -11.70 -4.84
CA ALA A 11 -0.49 -11.54 -3.39
C ALA A 11 -1.86 -11.36 -2.69
N LYS A 12 -2.95 -11.27 -3.46
CA LYS A 12 -4.35 -11.14 -2.96
C LYS A 12 -4.57 -9.90 -2.09
N HIS A 13 -3.83 -8.82 -2.34
CA HIS A 13 -3.91 -7.56 -1.58
C HIS A 13 -5.33 -6.99 -1.48
N GLY A 14 -6.16 -7.16 -2.52
CA GLY A 14 -7.58 -6.75 -2.46
C GLY A 14 -8.39 -7.50 -1.40
N ALA A 15 -8.20 -8.82 -1.30
CA ALA A 15 -8.89 -9.65 -0.31
C ALA A 15 -8.37 -9.38 1.11
N GLU A 16 -7.07 -9.13 1.25
CA GLU A 16 -6.45 -8.72 2.51
C GLU A 16 -7.01 -7.37 2.98
N ARG A 17 -7.06 -6.36 2.10
CA ARG A 17 -7.66 -5.04 2.43
C ARG A 17 -9.11 -5.16 2.87
N MET A 18 -9.90 -5.98 2.19
CA MET A 18 -11.30 -6.22 2.58
C MET A 18 -11.40 -6.90 3.96
N SER A 19 -10.51 -7.85 4.25
CA SER A 19 -10.46 -8.53 5.54
C SER A 19 -10.06 -7.57 6.66
N ASP A 20 -9.04 -6.74 6.45
CA ASP A 20 -8.59 -5.73 7.41
C ASP A 20 -9.69 -4.70 7.70
N GLN A 21 -10.41 -4.26 6.67
CA GLN A 21 -11.55 -3.36 6.82
C GLN A 21 -12.67 -4.00 7.64
N LEU A 22 -12.98 -5.28 7.40
CA LEU A 22 -14.00 -5.99 8.17
C LEU A 22 -13.60 -6.14 9.64
N VAL A 23 -12.35 -6.51 9.92
CA VAL A 23 -11.82 -6.60 11.28
C VAL A 23 -11.89 -5.25 11.99
N ALA A 24 -11.47 -4.19 11.30
CA ALA A 24 -11.55 -2.82 11.78
C ALA A 24 -13.00 -2.40 12.10
N GLN A 25 -13.96 -2.73 11.21
CA GLN A 25 -15.38 -2.43 11.41
C GLN A 25 -15.96 -3.17 12.61
N VAL A 26 -15.73 -4.48 12.70
CA VAL A 26 -16.21 -5.32 13.83
C VAL A 26 -15.60 -4.86 15.15
N GLY A 27 -14.29 -4.61 15.16
CA GLY A 27 -13.58 -4.10 16.34
C GLY A 27 -14.11 -2.74 16.78
N GLY A 28 -14.35 -1.82 15.83
CA GLY A 28 -14.94 -0.51 16.08
C GLY A 28 -16.35 -0.60 16.68
N THR A 29 -17.20 -1.49 16.17
CA THR A 29 -18.57 -1.69 16.70
C THR A 29 -18.55 -2.29 18.11
N ALA A 30 -17.71 -3.30 18.37
CA ALA A 30 -17.60 -3.90 19.70
C ALA A 30 -17.13 -2.88 20.75
N LEU A 31 -16.11 -2.08 20.39
CA LEU A 31 -15.56 -1.03 21.24
C LEU A 31 -16.59 0.09 21.51
N SER A 32 -17.33 0.52 20.48
CA SER A 32 -18.42 1.50 20.63
C SER A 32 -19.55 0.99 21.53
N THR A 33 -19.87 -0.32 21.46
CA THR A 33 -20.90 -0.95 22.30
C THR A 33 -20.45 -1.00 23.76
N ALA A 34 -19.22 -1.41 24.04
CA ALA A 34 -18.66 -1.42 25.40
C ALA A 34 -18.65 -0.03 26.04
N LEU A 35 -18.30 1.01 25.25
CA LEU A 35 -18.26 2.39 25.73
C LEU A 35 -19.63 3.05 25.82
N SER A 36 -20.64 2.53 25.11
CA SER A 36 -22.01 3.06 25.20
C SER A 36 -22.64 2.91 26.59
N GLN A 37 -22.09 2.05 27.44
CA GLN A 37 -22.52 1.85 28.81
C GLN A 37 -21.96 2.90 29.79
N ASN A 38 -21.05 3.80 29.37
CA ASN A 38 -20.50 4.89 30.20
C ASN A 38 -20.70 6.26 29.50
N PRO A 39 -21.74 7.04 29.88
CA PRO A 39 -22.11 8.26 29.18
C PRO A 39 -21.39 9.48 29.74
N THR A 40 -20.26 9.84 29.15
CA THR A 40 -19.77 11.21 29.19
C THR A 40 -19.21 11.58 27.81
N VAL A 41 -19.10 12.88 27.55
CA VAL A 41 -18.63 13.57 26.32
C VAL A 41 -17.50 12.86 25.54
N THR A 42 -16.73 11.99 26.20
CA THR A 42 -15.83 10.98 25.66
C THR A 42 -16.36 10.19 24.45
N LYS A 43 -17.65 9.80 24.36
CA LYS A 43 -18.13 8.87 23.31
C LYS A 43 -17.96 9.41 21.88
N ASN A 44 -18.27 10.68 21.64
CA ASN A 44 -18.17 11.29 20.30
C ASN A 44 -16.71 11.55 19.90
N LEU A 45 -15.91 12.12 20.81
CA LEU A 45 -14.48 12.36 20.55
C LEU A 45 -13.73 11.04 20.35
N PHE A 46 -14.11 10.00 21.08
CA PHE A 46 -13.53 8.66 20.95
C PHE A 46 -13.91 7.99 19.63
N GLN A 47 -15.19 8.04 19.21
CA GLN A 47 -15.60 7.50 17.91
C GLN A 47 -14.85 8.20 16.75
N GLN A 48 -14.62 9.50 16.87
CA GLN A 48 -13.84 10.26 15.89
C GLN A 48 -12.36 9.86 15.89
N ALA A 49 -11.75 9.70 17.07
CA ALA A 49 -10.36 9.27 17.22
C ALA A 49 -10.12 7.84 16.73
N VAL A 50 -11.04 6.91 17.02
CA VAL A 50 -10.99 5.53 16.52
C VAL A 50 -11.15 5.50 15.00
N GLY A 51 -12.12 6.23 14.44
CA GLY A 51 -12.31 6.31 13.00
C GLY A 51 -11.06 6.82 12.27
N MET A 52 -10.44 7.89 12.77
CA MET A 52 -9.19 8.41 12.21
C MET A 52 -8.01 7.44 12.41
N GLY A 53 -7.86 6.85 13.59
CA GLY A 53 -6.77 5.91 13.89
C GLY A 53 -6.82 4.64 13.05
N THR A 54 -8.02 4.09 12.85
CA THR A 54 -8.27 2.96 11.97
C THR A 54 -7.92 3.30 10.51
N GLN A 55 -8.32 4.47 10.02
CA GLN A 55 -7.99 4.90 8.67
C GLN A 55 -6.47 5.00 8.47
N VAL A 56 -5.75 5.63 9.40
CA VAL A 56 -4.28 5.74 9.34
C VAL A 56 -3.60 4.36 9.40
N GLY A 57 -4.15 3.44 10.22
CA GLY A 57 -3.69 2.05 10.27
C GLY A 57 -3.82 1.35 8.93
N LEU A 58 -5.01 1.38 8.32
CA LEU A 58 -5.28 0.78 7.01
C LEU A 58 -4.38 1.34 5.90
N LEU A 59 -4.07 2.64 5.95
CA LEU A 59 -3.15 3.29 5.01
C LEU A 59 -1.70 2.79 5.15
N LYS A 60 -1.25 2.48 6.37
CA LYS A 60 0.06 1.85 6.58
C LYS A 60 0.12 0.43 6.01
N PHE A 61 -0.96 -0.35 6.12
CA PHE A 61 -1.05 -1.67 5.49
C PHE A 61 -1.02 -1.54 3.97
N SER A 62 -1.76 -0.57 3.41
CA SER A 62 -1.75 -0.29 1.96
C SER A 62 -0.34 -0.03 1.43
N ARG A 63 0.50 0.76 2.11
CA ARG A 63 1.88 1.00 1.67
C ARG A 63 2.76 -0.25 1.64
N ARG A 64 2.56 -1.18 2.59
CA ARG A 64 3.30 -2.46 2.58
C ARG A 64 2.94 -3.28 1.36
N GLN A 65 1.66 -3.30 1.00
CA GLN A 65 1.17 -3.98 -0.20
C GLN A 65 1.74 -3.36 -1.49
N GLU A 66 1.91 -2.04 -1.54
CA GLU A 66 2.58 -1.37 -2.66
C GLU A 66 4.06 -1.80 -2.79
N SER A 67 4.82 -1.79 -1.70
CA SER A 67 6.24 -2.20 -1.70
C SER A 67 6.39 -3.69 -2.07
N GLU A 68 5.48 -4.56 -1.62
CA GLU A 68 5.45 -5.97 -2.01
C GLU A 68 5.09 -6.15 -3.49
N ALA A 69 4.10 -5.38 -3.98
CA ALA A 69 3.69 -5.42 -5.37
C ALA A 69 4.80 -4.94 -6.32
N ASP A 70 5.57 -3.92 -5.93
CA ASP A 70 6.76 -3.46 -6.64
C ASP A 70 7.84 -4.54 -6.68
N HIS A 71 8.13 -5.17 -5.54
CA HIS A 71 9.16 -6.20 -5.44
C HIS A 71 8.85 -7.39 -6.36
N LEU A 72 7.66 -7.96 -6.23
CA LEU A 72 7.18 -9.06 -7.07
C LEU A 72 7.08 -8.61 -8.53
N GLY A 73 6.68 -7.36 -8.77
CA GLY A 73 6.56 -6.79 -10.11
C GLY A 73 7.90 -6.75 -10.84
N LEU A 74 8.99 -6.36 -10.16
CA LEU A 74 10.34 -6.39 -10.71
C LEU A 74 10.76 -7.82 -11.10
N ILE A 75 10.46 -8.80 -10.24
CA ILE A 75 10.76 -10.22 -10.49
C ILE A 75 9.96 -10.72 -11.70
N PHE A 76 8.66 -10.42 -11.77
CA PHE A 76 7.81 -10.83 -12.88
C PHE A 76 8.22 -10.19 -14.21
N MET A 77 8.60 -8.90 -14.20
CA MET A 77 9.19 -8.24 -15.37
C MET A 77 10.43 -8.99 -15.85
N ALA A 78 11.36 -9.29 -14.94
CA ALA A 78 12.60 -9.98 -15.25
C ALA A 78 12.35 -11.39 -15.82
N MET A 79 11.47 -12.17 -15.20
CA MET A 79 11.09 -13.51 -15.66
C MET A 79 10.39 -13.50 -17.02
N ALA A 80 9.63 -12.45 -17.31
CA ALA A 80 8.98 -12.24 -18.61
C ALA A 80 9.97 -11.77 -19.70
N GLY A 81 11.22 -11.45 -19.35
CA GLY A 81 12.24 -10.97 -20.27
C GLY A 81 12.24 -9.47 -20.49
N TYR A 82 11.49 -8.71 -19.69
CA TYR A 82 11.54 -7.25 -19.67
C TYR A 82 12.62 -6.77 -18.69
N ASN A 83 13.37 -5.74 -19.07
CA ASN A 83 14.40 -5.17 -18.21
C ASN A 83 13.78 -4.49 -16.97
N PRO A 84 13.96 -5.03 -15.75
CA PRO A 84 13.35 -4.46 -14.53
C PRO A 84 13.93 -3.09 -14.17
N SER A 85 15.13 -2.74 -14.65
CA SER A 85 15.75 -1.43 -14.41
C SER A 85 14.94 -0.27 -14.99
N GLY A 86 14.04 -0.53 -15.94
CA GLY A 86 13.11 0.47 -16.48
C GLY A 86 12.09 1.00 -15.46
N ALA A 87 11.92 0.32 -14.32
CA ALA A 87 11.02 0.75 -13.26
C ALA A 87 11.46 2.06 -12.58
N ILE A 88 12.76 2.27 -12.37
CA ILE A 88 13.31 3.46 -11.70
C ILE A 88 12.93 4.77 -12.44
N PRO A 89 13.31 4.96 -13.72
CA PRO A 89 12.97 6.19 -14.43
C PRO A 89 11.47 6.34 -14.71
N PHE A 90 10.69 5.27 -14.61
CA PHE A 90 9.23 5.35 -14.63
C PHE A 90 8.69 6.00 -13.35
N TRP A 91 9.09 5.48 -12.18
CA TRP A 91 8.66 6.01 -10.89
C TRP A 91 9.21 7.41 -10.60
N GLU A 92 10.43 7.72 -11.00
CA GLU A 92 10.99 9.08 -10.90
C GLU A 92 10.16 10.11 -11.70
N ARG A 93 9.68 9.74 -12.89
CA ARG A 93 8.77 10.59 -13.68
C ARG A 93 7.39 10.73 -13.04
N MET A 94 6.86 9.66 -12.48
CA MET A 94 5.56 9.70 -11.80
C MET A 94 5.61 10.59 -10.55
N ALA A 95 6.66 10.45 -9.74
CA ALA A 95 6.90 11.30 -8.58
C ALA A 95 7.01 12.79 -8.97
N ALA A 96 7.69 13.10 -10.08
CA ALA A 96 7.79 14.47 -10.59
C ALA A 96 6.44 15.06 -11.07
N GLN A 97 5.52 14.21 -11.53
CA GLN A 97 4.17 14.61 -11.94
C GLN A 97 3.18 14.71 -10.77
N SER A 98 3.49 14.09 -9.63
CA SER A 98 2.63 14.06 -8.44
C SER A 98 2.64 15.39 -7.65
N GLN A 99 2.73 16.54 -8.32
CA GLN A 99 2.71 17.90 -7.73
C GLN A 99 1.40 18.26 -7.00
N SER A 100 0.47 17.32 -6.83
CA SER A 100 -0.69 17.49 -5.96
C SER A 100 -0.25 17.42 -4.50
N ASN A 101 -0.53 18.47 -3.74
CA ASN A 101 -0.39 18.55 -2.28
C ASN A 101 -1.29 17.54 -1.52
N THR A 102 -1.72 16.46 -2.15
CA THR A 102 -2.44 15.36 -1.52
C THR A 102 -1.45 14.65 -0.60
N PRO A 103 -1.65 14.69 0.72
CA PRO A 103 -0.81 13.93 1.62
C PRO A 103 -0.74 12.47 1.17
N GLU A 104 0.45 11.88 1.21
CA GLU A 104 0.75 10.51 0.78
C GLU A 104 -0.24 9.47 1.32
N PHE A 105 -0.79 9.74 2.51
CA PHE A 105 -1.80 8.92 3.16
C PHE A 105 -3.19 8.97 2.48
N LEU A 106 -3.40 9.73 1.41
CA LEU A 106 -4.67 9.84 0.69
C LEU A 106 -4.59 9.39 -0.79
N SER A 107 -3.45 8.90 -1.27
CA SER A 107 -3.33 8.35 -2.64
C SER A 107 -3.54 6.84 -2.66
N ASP A 108 -4.22 6.35 -3.71
CA ASP A 108 -4.44 4.91 -3.92
C ASP A 108 -3.14 4.17 -4.30
N HIS A 109 -2.21 4.84 -5.00
CA HIS A 109 -0.85 4.36 -5.33
C HIS A 109 0.15 5.54 -5.35
N PRO A 110 0.63 6.02 -4.19
CA PRO A 110 1.59 7.13 -4.16
C PRO A 110 2.93 6.71 -4.79
N ALA A 111 3.47 7.57 -5.65
CA ALA A 111 4.86 7.51 -6.13
C ALA A 111 5.74 8.29 -5.15
N ASP A 112 6.21 7.64 -4.08
CA ASP A 112 7.02 8.29 -3.06
C ASP A 112 8.52 7.96 -3.20
N ALA A 113 9.35 8.76 -2.50
CA ALA A 113 10.81 8.58 -2.50
C ALA A 113 11.23 7.24 -1.84
N THR A 114 10.40 6.71 -0.92
CA THR A 114 10.64 5.43 -0.26
C THR A 114 10.51 4.27 -1.23
N ARG A 115 9.47 4.24 -2.07
CA ARG A 115 9.28 3.23 -3.13
C ARG A 115 10.41 3.23 -4.13
N ILE A 116 10.87 4.41 -4.55
CA ILE A 116 12.02 4.51 -5.46
C ILE A 116 13.28 3.93 -4.79
N ALA A 117 13.49 4.18 -3.50
CA ALA A 117 14.59 3.61 -2.74
C ALA A 117 14.46 2.08 -2.58
N ASP A 118 13.27 1.58 -2.26
CA ASP A 118 12.97 0.15 -2.14
C ASP A 118 13.20 -0.57 -3.47
N ILE A 119 12.70 -0.02 -4.58
CA ILE A 119 12.92 -0.55 -5.94
C ILE A 119 14.42 -0.62 -6.25
N LYS A 120 15.19 0.43 -5.92
CA LYS A 120 16.65 0.45 -6.10
C LYS A 120 17.32 -0.66 -5.28
N ALA A 121 16.85 -0.91 -4.06
CA ALA A 121 17.38 -1.97 -3.19
C ALA A 121 16.98 -3.39 -3.64
N GLN A 122 15.80 -3.56 -4.22
CA GLN A 122 15.25 -4.85 -4.68
C GLN A 122 15.74 -5.23 -6.09
N LEU A 123 16.12 -4.25 -6.91
CA LEU A 123 16.55 -4.45 -8.29
C LEU A 123 17.66 -5.52 -8.47
N PRO A 124 18.72 -5.59 -7.62
CA PRO A 124 19.73 -6.63 -7.74
C PRO A 124 19.18 -8.05 -7.63
N GLU A 125 18.11 -8.26 -6.88
CA GLU A 125 17.44 -9.56 -6.82
C GLU A 125 16.70 -9.87 -8.11
N ALA A 126 15.87 -8.95 -8.58
CA ALA A 126 15.10 -9.12 -9.82
C ALA A 126 16.03 -9.41 -11.02
N LEU A 127 17.18 -8.74 -11.10
CA LEU A 127 18.16 -8.94 -12.16
C LEU A 127 18.73 -10.36 -12.21
N LYS A 128 18.69 -11.14 -11.12
CA LYS A 128 19.09 -12.56 -11.14
C LYS A 128 18.18 -13.42 -12.02
N TYR A 129 16.93 -13.00 -12.20
CA TYR A 129 15.93 -13.70 -13.02
C TYR A 129 15.84 -13.15 -14.45
N TYR A 130 16.52 -12.03 -14.73
CA TYR A 130 16.41 -11.36 -16.01
C TYR A 130 17.16 -12.13 -17.11
N LYS A 131 16.40 -12.58 -18.11
CA LYS A 131 16.92 -13.16 -19.34
C LYS A 131 16.30 -12.41 -20.51
N PRO A 132 17.05 -11.56 -21.24
CA PRO A 132 16.49 -10.87 -22.39
C PRO A 132 15.95 -11.88 -23.39
N ARG A 133 14.75 -11.61 -23.92
CA ARG A 133 14.12 -12.38 -24.98
C ARG A 133 14.39 -11.75 -26.33
#